data_AF-A0A8T6BSC8-F1
#
_entry.id   AF-A0A8T6BSC8-F1
#
_cell.length_a   1.000
_cell.length_b   1.000
_cell.length_c   1.000
_cell.angle_alpha   90.00
_cell.angle_beta   90.00
_cell.angle_gamma   90.00
#
_symmetry.space_group_name_H-M   'P 1'
#
loop_
_entity.id
_entity.type
_entity.pdbx_description
1 polymer ?
#
loop_
_entity_poly.entity_id
_entity_poly.type
_entity_poly.pdbx_seq_one_letter_code
_entity_poly.pdbx_strand_id
1 'polypeptide(L)'
;MSDQFDAKAFLKTVTSQPGVYRMYDAGGTVIYVGKAKDLKKRLSSYFRSNLASRKTEALVAQIQQIDVTVTHTETEALLLEHNYIKLYQPRYNVLLRDDKSYPFIFLSGDTHPRLAMHRGAKHAKGEYFGPFPNGYAVRETLALLQKIFPIRQCENSVYRNRSRPCLQYQIGRCLGPCVEGLVSEEEYAQQVEYVRLFLSGKDDQVLTQLISRMETASQNLEFEEAARIRDQIQAVRRVTEKQFVSNTGDDLDVIGVAFDAGMACVHVLFIRQGKVLGSRSYFPKV
;
A
#
# COMPACT_ATOMS: atom_id res chain seq x y z
N MET A 1 13.44 -33.53 -25.65
CA MET A 1 12.71 -34.27 -24.60
C MET A 1 12.25 -33.21 -23.60
N SER A 2 10.95 -32.97 -23.50
CA SER A 2 10.40 -31.97 -22.57
C SER A 2 10.47 -32.57 -21.18
N ASP A 3 11.39 -32.12 -20.33
CA ASP A 3 11.38 -32.45 -18.91
C ASP A 3 10.04 -31.99 -18.33
N GLN A 4 9.19 -32.94 -18.02
CA GLN A 4 7.86 -32.66 -17.49
C GLN A 4 8.03 -32.19 -16.04
N PHE A 5 7.49 -31.01 -15.71
CA PHE A 5 7.57 -30.43 -14.36
C PHE A 5 7.14 -31.45 -13.28
N ASP A 6 8.06 -31.80 -12.37
CA ASP A 6 7.77 -32.71 -11.26
C ASP A 6 6.98 -31.99 -10.15
N ALA A 7 5.66 -31.93 -10.35
CA ALA A 7 4.75 -31.35 -9.39
C ALA A 7 4.77 -32.06 -8.03
N LYS A 8 5.06 -33.36 -7.97
CA LYS A 8 5.06 -34.12 -6.70
C LYS A 8 6.24 -33.74 -5.83
N ALA A 9 7.44 -33.62 -6.42
CA ALA A 9 8.62 -33.16 -5.70
C ALA A 9 8.45 -31.70 -5.25
N PHE A 10 7.99 -30.83 -6.16
CA PHE A 10 7.76 -29.41 -5.84
C PHE A 10 6.77 -29.22 -4.70
N LEU A 11 5.61 -29.88 -4.71
CA LEU A 11 4.60 -29.70 -3.65
C LEU A 11 5.06 -30.13 -2.25
N LYS A 12 6.12 -30.94 -2.13
CA LYS A 12 6.72 -31.30 -0.84
C LYS A 12 7.49 -30.13 -0.21
N THR A 13 8.06 -29.24 -1.01
CA THR A 13 8.87 -28.10 -0.55
C THR A 13 8.03 -26.84 -0.29
N VAL A 14 6.78 -26.80 -0.76
CA VAL A 14 5.88 -25.65 -0.61
C VAL A 14 5.37 -25.50 0.83
N THR A 15 5.47 -24.27 1.35
CA THR A 15 4.95 -23.85 2.67
C THR A 15 3.43 -23.66 2.70
N SER A 16 2.82 -23.75 3.87
CA SER A 16 1.40 -23.42 4.10
C SER A 16 1.16 -21.94 4.44
N GLN A 17 2.20 -21.10 4.40
CA GLN A 17 2.09 -19.65 4.64
C GLN A 17 1.34 -18.93 3.49
N PRO A 18 0.82 -17.70 3.73
CA PRO A 18 0.27 -16.89 2.66
C PRO A 18 1.37 -16.39 1.71
N GLY A 19 0.99 -16.10 0.47
CA GLY A 19 1.93 -15.58 -0.51
C GLY A 19 1.39 -15.59 -1.94
N VAL A 20 2.30 -15.34 -2.88
CA VAL A 20 2.03 -15.24 -4.32
C VAL A 20 2.84 -16.28 -5.05
N TYR A 21 2.23 -16.93 -6.03
CA TYR A 21 2.89 -17.88 -6.92
C TYR A 21 2.85 -17.41 -8.37
N ARG A 22 3.91 -17.72 -9.11
CA ARG A 22 4.08 -17.44 -10.54
C ARG A 22 4.32 -18.74 -11.27
N MET A 23 3.59 -18.98 -12.34
CA MET A 23 3.75 -20.15 -13.19
C MET A 23 4.41 -19.71 -14.50
N TYR A 24 5.39 -20.46 -14.96
CA TYR A 24 6.16 -20.18 -16.16
C TYR A 24 5.99 -21.30 -17.20
N ASP A 25 6.08 -20.94 -18.48
CA ASP A 25 6.18 -21.92 -19.57
C ASP A 25 7.63 -22.29 -19.90
N ALA A 26 7.80 -23.13 -20.93
CA ALA A 26 9.10 -23.60 -21.40
C ALA A 26 10.04 -22.48 -21.87
N GLY A 27 9.49 -21.31 -22.24
CA GLY A 27 10.27 -20.14 -22.62
C GLY A 27 10.68 -19.28 -21.43
N GLY A 28 10.35 -19.67 -20.20
CA GLY A 28 10.58 -18.85 -19.00
C GLY A 28 9.65 -17.64 -18.93
N THR A 29 8.54 -17.62 -19.68
CA THR A 29 7.57 -16.52 -19.63
C THR A 29 6.54 -16.78 -18.54
N VAL A 30 6.21 -15.75 -17.74
CA VAL A 30 5.15 -15.86 -16.72
C VAL A 30 3.79 -15.99 -17.42
N ILE A 31 3.15 -17.15 -17.27
CA ILE A 31 1.86 -17.45 -17.90
C ILE A 31 0.67 -17.30 -16.97
N TYR A 32 0.91 -17.35 -15.66
CA TYR A 32 -0.11 -17.14 -14.63
C TYR A 32 0.51 -16.63 -13.32
N VAL A 33 -0.22 -15.76 -12.62
CA VAL A 33 0.10 -15.28 -11.28
C VAL A 33 -1.13 -15.46 -10.39
N GLY A 34 -0.95 -15.94 -9.17
CA GLY A 34 -2.05 -16.03 -8.21
C GLY A 34 -1.59 -15.85 -6.77
N LYS A 35 -2.50 -15.44 -5.89
CA LYS A 35 -2.29 -15.39 -4.43
C LYS A 35 -2.93 -16.57 -3.71
N ALA A 36 -2.42 -16.87 -2.51
CA ALA A 36 -2.99 -17.86 -1.61
C ALA A 36 -2.88 -17.42 -0.15
N LYS A 37 -3.88 -17.75 0.66
CA LYS A 37 -3.75 -17.75 2.14
C LYS A 37 -2.91 -18.91 2.64
N ASP A 38 -2.95 -20.01 1.90
CA ASP A 38 -2.25 -21.26 2.17
C ASP A 38 -1.72 -21.76 0.82
N LEU A 39 -0.44 -21.47 0.58
CA LEU A 39 0.24 -21.76 -0.69
C LEU A 39 0.21 -23.26 -1.01
N LYS A 40 0.46 -24.13 -0.02
CA LYS A 40 0.44 -25.58 -0.20
C LYS A 40 -0.93 -26.10 -0.62
N LYS A 41 -2.01 -25.69 0.05
CA LYS A 41 -3.36 -26.11 -0.33
C LYS A 41 -3.75 -25.59 -1.72
N ARG A 42 -3.41 -24.33 -2.02
CA ARG A 42 -3.75 -23.71 -3.31
C ARG A 42 -3.01 -24.37 -4.46
N LEU A 43 -1.69 -24.54 -4.36
CA LEU A 43 -0.88 -25.15 -5.42
C LEU A 43 -1.24 -26.63 -5.62
N SER A 44 -1.50 -27.37 -4.53
CA SER A 44 -1.95 -28.76 -4.63
C SER A 44 -3.28 -28.92 -5.38
N SER A 45 -4.14 -27.88 -5.42
CA SER A 45 -5.42 -27.96 -6.13
C SER A 45 -5.29 -28.02 -7.65
N TYR A 46 -4.19 -27.52 -8.21
CA TYR A 46 -3.92 -27.54 -9.66
C TYR A 46 -3.49 -28.91 -10.19
N PHE A 47 -3.00 -29.79 -9.32
CA PHE A 47 -2.45 -31.09 -9.71
C PHE A 47 -3.32 -32.27 -9.24
N ARG A 48 -4.60 -32.01 -8.96
CA ARG A 48 -5.60 -33.06 -8.68
C ARG A 48 -6.11 -33.65 -9.99
N SER A 49 -6.49 -34.93 -9.96
CA SER A 49 -7.00 -35.67 -11.12
C SER A 49 -8.31 -35.11 -11.68
N ASN A 50 -9.15 -34.49 -10.84
CA ASN A 50 -10.42 -33.87 -11.25
C ASN A 50 -10.30 -32.34 -11.21
N LEU A 51 -9.73 -31.75 -12.27
CA LEU A 51 -9.68 -30.30 -12.46
C LEU A 51 -11.07 -29.79 -12.86
N ALA A 52 -11.51 -28.69 -12.23
CA ALA A 52 -12.87 -28.18 -12.41
C ALA A 52 -13.09 -27.40 -13.73
N SER A 53 -12.06 -27.11 -14.52
CA SER A 53 -12.16 -26.27 -15.72
C SER A 53 -11.11 -26.62 -16.77
N ARG A 54 -11.55 -26.73 -18.04
CA ARG A 54 -10.66 -26.89 -19.21
C ARG A 54 -9.59 -25.79 -19.33
N LYS A 55 -9.87 -24.58 -18.83
CA LYS A 55 -8.88 -23.49 -18.79
C LYS A 55 -7.73 -23.82 -17.83
N THR A 56 -8.06 -24.42 -16.68
CA THR A 56 -7.07 -24.82 -15.69
C THR A 56 -6.24 -25.99 -16.20
N GLU A 57 -6.85 -26.94 -16.92
CA GLU A 57 -6.11 -28.03 -17.58
C GLU A 57 -5.10 -27.50 -18.61
N ALA A 58 -5.51 -26.57 -19.47
CA ALA A 58 -4.63 -25.94 -20.45
C ALA A 58 -3.48 -25.15 -19.80
N LEU A 59 -3.76 -24.45 -18.70
CA LEU A 59 -2.73 -23.78 -17.89
C LEU A 59 -1.73 -24.80 -17.36
N VAL A 60 -2.21 -25.84 -16.67
CA VAL A 60 -1.37 -26.84 -15.99
C VAL A 60 -0.48 -27.60 -16.99
N ALA A 61 -0.99 -27.90 -18.17
CA ALA A 61 -0.24 -28.56 -19.24
C ALA A 61 0.97 -27.74 -19.75
N GLN A 62 0.97 -26.42 -19.54
CA GLN A 62 2.05 -25.53 -19.99
C GLN A 62 3.04 -25.16 -18.89
N ILE A 63 2.82 -25.57 -17.64
CA ILE A 63 3.70 -25.25 -16.52
C ILE A 63 5.02 -26.01 -16.66
N GLN A 64 6.12 -25.29 -16.67
CA GLN A 64 7.48 -25.83 -16.61
C GLN A 64 8.22 -25.43 -15.34
N GLN A 65 7.81 -24.33 -14.71
CA GLN A 65 8.36 -23.87 -13.43
C GLN A 65 7.30 -23.12 -12.63
N ILE A 66 7.39 -23.22 -11.30
CA ILE A 66 6.59 -22.43 -10.37
C ILE A 66 7.51 -21.77 -9.35
N ASP A 67 7.42 -20.44 -9.25
CA ASP A 67 8.06 -19.69 -8.17
C ASP A 67 7.03 -19.27 -7.13
N VAL A 68 7.46 -19.21 -5.87
CA VAL A 68 6.62 -18.78 -4.75
C VAL A 68 7.32 -17.69 -3.96
N THR A 69 6.61 -16.60 -3.69
CA THR A 69 7.02 -15.54 -2.76
C THR A 69 6.09 -15.57 -1.56
N VAL A 70 6.64 -15.89 -0.40
CA VAL A 70 5.91 -15.92 0.87
C VAL A 70 5.75 -14.50 1.40
N THR A 71 4.58 -14.17 1.96
CA THR A 71 4.30 -12.87 2.56
C THR A 71 3.85 -13.06 4.01
N HIS A 72 3.93 -12.00 4.82
CA HIS A 72 3.53 -12.07 6.23
C HIS A 72 2.02 -11.98 6.39
N THR A 73 1.35 -11.27 5.48
CA THR A 73 -0.10 -11.06 5.51
C THR A 73 -0.77 -11.42 4.18
N GLU A 74 -2.09 -11.71 4.22
CA GLU A 74 -2.90 -11.86 3.00
C GLU A 74 -2.91 -10.55 2.18
N THR A 75 -2.85 -9.42 2.87
CA THR A 75 -2.85 -8.09 2.28
C THR A 75 -1.61 -7.85 1.41
N GLU A 76 -0.44 -8.22 1.91
CA GLU A 76 0.80 -8.17 1.14
C GLU A 76 0.75 -9.13 -0.06
N ALA A 77 0.23 -10.35 0.11
CA ALA A 77 0.06 -11.29 -1.00
C ALA A 77 -0.84 -10.69 -2.10
N LEU A 78 -1.92 -10.01 -1.71
CA LEU A 78 -2.80 -9.34 -2.65
C LEU A 78 -2.08 -8.22 -3.42
N LEU A 79 -1.34 -7.35 -2.73
CA LEU A 79 -0.59 -6.25 -3.34
C LEU A 79 0.48 -6.77 -4.32
N LEU A 80 1.23 -7.78 -3.90
CA LEU A 80 2.31 -8.37 -4.68
C LEU A 80 1.77 -9.10 -5.93
N GLU A 81 0.66 -9.84 -5.81
CA GLU A 81 0.00 -10.51 -6.93
C GLU A 81 -0.36 -9.51 -8.02
N HIS A 82 -0.99 -8.40 -7.66
CA HIS A 82 -1.39 -7.39 -8.63
C HIS A 82 -0.21 -6.70 -9.28
N ASN A 83 0.85 -6.39 -8.53
CA ASN A 83 2.07 -5.83 -9.10
C ASN A 83 2.66 -6.78 -10.14
N TYR A 84 2.70 -8.10 -9.87
CA TYR A 84 3.14 -9.09 -10.84
C TYR A 84 2.19 -9.25 -12.02
N ILE A 85 0.86 -9.22 -11.84
CA ILE A 85 -0.08 -9.26 -12.96
C ILE A 85 0.11 -8.04 -13.87
N LYS A 86 0.32 -6.85 -13.30
CA LYS A 86 0.60 -5.64 -14.08
C LYS A 86 1.94 -5.68 -14.80
N LEU A 87 2.99 -6.17 -14.13
CA LEU A 87 4.33 -6.26 -14.67
C LEU A 87 4.43 -7.26 -15.81
N TYR A 88 3.86 -8.46 -15.63
CA TYR A 88 4.04 -9.58 -16.56
C TYR A 88 2.89 -9.75 -17.56
N GLN A 89 1.71 -9.16 -17.31
CA GLN A 89 0.50 -9.32 -18.12
C GLN A 89 0.23 -10.77 -18.59
N PRO A 90 0.24 -11.74 -17.66
CA PRO A 90 0.21 -13.17 -17.99
C PRO A 90 -1.06 -13.59 -18.74
N ARG A 91 -0.90 -14.39 -19.81
CA ARG A 91 -1.98 -14.80 -20.71
C ARG A 91 -3.17 -15.52 -20.06
N TYR A 92 -2.94 -16.31 -19.00
CA TYR A 92 -4.01 -17.08 -18.34
C TYR A 92 -4.73 -16.32 -17.23
N ASN A 93 -4.14 -15.25 -16.70
CA ASN A 93 -4.89 -14.36 -15.83
C ASN A 93 -5.98 -13.73 -16.69
N VAL A 94 -7.24 -13.90 -16.25
CA VAL A 94 -8.27 -12.99 -16.75
C VAL A 94 -7.78 -11.62 -16.31
N LEU A 95 -7.33 -10.79 -17.26
CA LEU A 95 -7.20 -9.37 -17.05
C LEU A 95 -8.58 -8.95 -16.57
N LEU A 96 -8.72 -8.82 -15.26
CA LEU A 96 -9.94 -8.32 -14.66
C LEU A 96 -10.09 -6.91 -15.23
N ARG A 97 -10.93 -6.80 -16.27
CA ARG A 97 -11.49 -5.54 -16.75
C ARG A 97 -12.40 -4.89 -15.70
N ASP A 98 -12.58 -5.55 -14.56
CA ASP A 98 -13.04 -4.90 -13.34
C ASP A 98 -11.97 -3.91 -12.89
N ASP A 99 -12.27 -2.63 -13.09
CA ASP A 99 -11.59 -1.42 -12.62
C ASP A 99 -11.43 -1.33 -11.08
N LYS A 100 -11.17 -2.44 -10.38
CA LYS A 100 -10.70 -2.45 -8.98
C LYS A 100 -9.22 -2.07 -8.91
N SER A 101 -8.87 -1.01 -9.62
CA SER A 101 -7.69 -0.20 -9.37
C SER A 101 -7.53 0.04 -7.86
N TYR A 102 -6.31 -0.12 -7.36
CA TYR A 102 -6.04 0.14 -5.95
C TYR A 102 -6.47 1.55 -5.59
N PRO A 103 -7.15 1.72 -4.45
CA PRO A 103 -7.52 3.03 -4.00
C PRO A 103 -6.28 3.79 -3.53
N PHE A 104 -6.23 5.06 -3.91
CA PHE A 104 -5.24 6.02 -3.48
C PHE A 104 -5.93 7.09 -2.62
N ILE A 105 -5.15 7.77 -1.81
CA ILE A 105 -5.53 9.08 -1.29
C ILE A 105 -5.07 10.10 -2.33
N PHE A 106 -6.00 10.94 -2.77
CA PHE A 106 -5.75 12.03 -3.70
C PHE A 106 -5.79 13.35 -2.93
N LEU A 107 -4.74 14.16 -3.11
CA LEU A 107 -4.65 15.53 -2.67
C LEU A 107 -4.75 16.43 -3.90
N SER A 108 -5.85 17.19 -4.02
CA SER A 108 -6.10 18.02 -5.20
C SER A 108 -5.16 19.21 -5.30
N GLY A 109 -4.80 19.63 -6.51
CA GLY A 109 -4.04 20.88 -6.76
C GLY A 109 -4.88 22.17 -6.79
N ASP A 110 -6.01 22.21 -6.08
CA ASP A 110 -6.84 23.43 -5.95
C ASP A 110 -6.19 24.44 -4.98
N THR A 111 -6.60 25.72 -4.97
CA THR A 111 -6.12 26.74 -4.02
C THR A 111 -6.23 26.30 -2.56
N HIS A 112 -7.35 25.67 -2.22
CA HIS A 112 -7.51 24.93 -0.97
C HIS A 112 -7.52 23.43 -1.29
N PRO A 113 -6.38 22.72 -1.24
CA PRO A 113 -6.34 21.29 -1.50
C PRO A 113 -7.33 20.50 -0.64
N ARG A 114 -7.94 19.48 -1.23
CA ARG A 114 -8.83 18.53 -0.56
C ARG A 114 -8.25 17.13 -0.59
N LEU A 115 -8.55 16.35 0.44
CA LEU A 115 -8.29 14.93 0.47
C LEU A 115 -9.51 14.14 -0.02
N ALA A 116 -9.28 13.16 -0.89
CA ALA A 116 -10.33 12.28 -1.39
C ALA A 116 -9.79 10.86 -1.64
N MET A 117 -10.70 9.88 -1.66
CA MET A 117 -10.37 8.57 -2.20
C MET A 117 -10.38 8.64 -3.73
N HIS A 118 -9.34 8.13 -4.36
CA HIS A 118 -9.27 7.99 -5.81
C HIS A 118 -9.13 6.54 -6.22
N ARG A 119 -9.83 6.17 -7.29
CA ARG A 119 -9.68 4.88 -7.99
C ARG A 119 -9.59 5.17 -9.49
N GLY A 120 -8.81 4.38 -10.19
CA GLY A 120 -8.69 4.41 -11.63
C GLY A 120 -7.49 5.22 -12.11
N ALA A 121 -7.54 5.61 -13.38
CA ALA A 121 -6.49 6.39 -14.01
C ALA A 121 -6.31 7.76 -13.35
N LYS A 122 -5.06 8.22 -13.25
CA LYS A 122 -4.66 9.45 -12.55
C LYS A 122 -4.76 10.66 -13.47
N HIS A 123 -5.98 11.06 -13.83
CA HIS A 123 -6.22 12.19 -14.74
C HIS A 123 -6.39 13.54 -14.03
N ALA A 124 -6.75 13.53 -12.75
CA ALA A 124 -6.97 14.76 -12.00
C ALA A 124 -5.62 15.37 -11.56
N LYS A 125 -5.51 16.71 -11.63
CA LYS A 125 -4.31 17.42 -11.20
C LYS A 125 -4.18 17.38 -9.69
N GLY A 126 -3.06 16.87 -9.20
CA GLY A 126 -2.76 16.76 -7.78
C GLY A 126 -1.81 15.61 -7.48
N GLU A 127 -1.69 15.29 -6.20
CA GLU A 127 -0.78 14.27 -5.67
C GLU A 127 -1.56 13.01 -5.29
N TYR A 128 -0.96 11.85 -5.50
CA TYR A 128 -1.58 10.55 -5.26
C TYR A 128 -0.72 9.70 -4.33
N PHE A 129 -1.24 9.40 -3.14
CA PHE A 129 -0.57 8.65 -2.09
C PHE A 129 -1.17 7.24 -1.97
N GLY A 130 -0.33 6.21 -1.90
CA GLY A 130 -0.73 4.81 -1.90
C GLY A 130 0.22 3.92 -2.72
N PRO A 131 -0.22 2.74 -3.22
CA PRO A 131 -1.58 2.19 -3.17
C PRO A 131 -1.98 1.66 -1.79
N PHE A 132 -3.27 1.75 -1.47
CA PHE A 132 -3.85 1.16 -0.26
C PHE A 132 -4.44 -0.22 -0.55
N PRO A 133 -4.46 -1.14 0.44
CA PRO A 133 -4.85 -2.51 0.22
C PRO A 133 -6.32 -2.69 -0.16
N ASN A 134 -7.20 -1.83 0.36
CA ASN A 134 -8.62 -1.81 0.03
C ASN A 134 -9.21 -0.42 0.34
N GLY A 135 -10.46 -0.19 -0.07
CA GLY A 135 -11.11 1.11 0.15
C GLY A 135 -11.42 1.41 1.61
N TYR A 136 -11.50 0.39 2.46
CA TYR A 136 -11.73 0.56 3.90
C TYR A 136 -10.49 1.18 4.56
N ALA A 137 -9.30 0.68 4.23
CA ALA A 137 -8.03 1.26 4.69
C ALA A 137 -7.91 2.75 4.30
N VAL A 138 -8.30 3.12 3.07
CA VAL A 138 -8.32 4.54 2.68
C VAL A 138 -9.29 5.36 3.53
N ARG A 139 -10.49 4.85 3.83
CA ARG A 139 -11.45 5.58 4.67
C ARG A 139 -10.96 5.76 6.10
N GLU A 140 -10.33 4.74 6.69
CA GLU A 140 -9.71 4.86 8.01
C GLU A 140 -8.59 5.91 8.02
N THR A 141 -7.69 5.87 7.03
CA THR A 141 -6.63 6.87 6.92
C THR A 141 -7.18 8.27 6.68
N LEU A 142 -8.19 8.44 5.83
CA LEU A 142 -8.85 9.75 5.61
C LEU A 142 -9.52 10.26 6.89
N ALA A 143 -10.19 9.40 7.65
CA ALA A 143 -10.83 9.77 8.92
C ALA A 143 -9.81 10.15 9.99
N LEU A 144 -8.65 9.48 10.00
CA LEU A 144 -7.53 9.81 10.85
C LEU A 144 -6.89 11.16 10.47
N LEU A 145 -6.58 11.35 9.19
CA LEU A 145 -6.01 12.59 8.67
C LEU A 145 -6.88 13.79 9.03
N GLN A 146 -8.21 13.68 8.92
CA GLN A 146 -9.15 14.74 9.32
C GLN A 146 -9.08 15.13 10.80
N LYS A 147 -8.69 14.21 11.68
CA LYS A 147 -8.54 14.48 13.12
C LYS A 147 -7.20 15.12 13.44
N ILE A 148 -6.16 14.78 12.68
CA ILE A 148 -4.80 15.27 12.91
C ILE A 148 -4.60 16.61 12.20
N PHE A 149 -4.96 16.66 10.92
CA PHE A 149 -4.79 17.81 10.04
C PHE A 149 -6.17 18.24 9.51
N PRO A 150 -6.71 19.38 9.99
CA PRO A 150 -8.07 19.84 9.65
C PRO A 150 -8.19 20.37 8.20
N ILE A 151 -7.98 19.50 7.22
CA ILE A 151 -8.11 19.77 5.78
C ILE A 151 -9.49 19.34 5.28
N ARG A 152 -10.02 20.07 4.30
CA ARG A 152 -11.32 19.73 3.71
C ARG A 152 -11.28 18.39 2.95
N GLN A 153 -12.40 17.65 3.01
CA GLN A 153 -12.68 16.49 2.15
C GLN A 153 -13.94 16.70 1.30
N CYS A 154 -14.62 17.85 1.46
CA CYS A 154 -15.82 18.16 0.71
C CYS A 154 -15.51 18.31 -0.80
N GLU A 155 -16.52 18.07 -1.63
CA GLU A 155 -16.39 18.29 -3.07
C GLU A 155 -16.33 19.77 -3.42
N ASN A 156 -15.71 20.09 -4.56
CA ASN A 156 -15.59 21.47 -5.05
C ASN A 156 -16.95 22.11 -5.36
N SER A 157 -17.96 21.30 -5.68
CA SER A 157 -19.36 21.74 -5.80
C SER A 157 -19.89 22.24 -4.45
N VAL A 158 -19.71 21.45 -3.39
CA VAL A 158 -20.12 21.80 -2.03
C VAL A 158 -19.32 23.00 -1.54
N TYR A 159 -18.00 23.00 -1.70
CA TYR A 159 -17.14 24.10 -1.26
C TYR A 159 -17.55 25.46 -1.84
N ARG A 160 -17.82 25.53 -3.15
CA ARG A 160 -18.19 26.80 -3.83
C ARG A 160 -19.57 27.33 -3.42
N ASN A 161 -20.47 26.45 -2.99
CA ASN A 161 -21.85 26.80 -2.68
C ASN A 161 -22.09 27.00 -1.17
N ARG A 162 -21.04 27.10 -0.35
CA ARG A 162 -21.17 27.26 1.11
C ARG A 162 -21.12 28.73 1.49
N SER A 163 -22.13 29.16 2.25
CA SER A 163 -22.18 30.46 2.92
C SER A 163 -22.01 30.38 4.44
N ARG A 164 -22.06 29.17 5.02
CA ARG A 164 -21.97 28.91 6.45
C ARG A 164 -21.05 27.72 6.73
N PRO A 165 -20.31 27.72 7.85
CA PRO A 165 -19.44 26.61 8.21
C PRO A 165 -20.25 25.32 8.39
N CYS A 166 -19.67 24.21 7.94
CA CYS A 166 -20.31 22.90 8.04
C CYS A 166 -19.97 22.22 9.37
N LEU A 167 -20.62 21.08 9.63
CA LEU A 167 -20.37 20.28 10.83
C LEU A 167 -18.88 19.92 10.99
N GLN A 168 -18.15 19.65 9.91
CA GLN A 168 -16.73 19.30 9.99
C GLN A 168 -15.89 20.43 10.57
N TYR A 169 -16.24 21.69 10.29
CA TYR A 169 -15.61 22.85 10.94
C TYR A 169 -15.97 22.91 12.42
N GLN A 170 -17.26 22.79 12.75
CA GLN A 170 -17.73 22.89 14.13
C GLN A 170 -17.13 21.84 15.06
N ILE A 171 -16.81 20.66 14.54
CA ILE A 171 -16.16 19.58 15.29
C ILE A 171 -14.62 19.56 15.14
N GLY A 172 -14.02 20.60 14.54
CA GLY A 172 -12.57 20.75 14.44
C GLY A 172 -11.86 19.83 13.43
N ARG A 173 -12.58 19.24 12.46
CA ARG A 173 -12.02 18.37 11.41
C ARG A 173 -11.71 19.09 10.10
N CYS A 174 -12.03 20.37 10.01
CA CYS A 174 -11.74 21.21 8.86
C CYS A 174 -11.58 22.66 9.34
N LEU A 175 -10.59 23.39 8.83
CA LEU A 175 -10.44 24.82 9.13
C LEU A 175 -11.50 25.70 8.46
N GLY A 176 -12.36 25.12 7.61
CA GLY A 176 -13.48 25.83 7.00
C GLY A 176 -13.09 26.88 5.96
N PRO A 177 -12.11 26.63 5.06
CA PRO A 177 -11.68 27.62 4.05
C PRO A 177 -12.76 27.97 3.03
N CYS A 178 -13.93 27.33 3.09
CA CYS A 178 -15.07 27.65 2.24
C CYS A 178 -15.86 28.88 2.69
N VAL A 179 -15.56 29.45 3.85
CA VAL A 179 -16.18 30.68 4.35
C VAL A 179 -15.07 31.68 4.63
N GLU A 180 -15.20 32.88 4.07
CA GLU A 180 -14.21 33.95 4.24
C GLU A 180 -14.00 34.31 5.71
N GLY A 181 -12.73 34.51 6.09
CA GLY A 181 -12.34 34.94 7.43
C GLY A 181 -12.23 33.83 8.50
N LEU A 182 -12.52 32.57 8.19
CA LEU A 182 -12.35 31.47 9.16
C LEU A 182 -10.92 30.92 9.27
N VAL A 183 -10.14 31.04 8.21
CA VAL A 183 -8.74 30.57 8.13
C VAL A 183 -8.00 31.36 7.06
N SER A 184 -6.71 31.64 7.27
CA SER A 184 -5.87 32.27 6.25
C SER A 184 -5.35 31.25 5.21
N GLU A 185 -4.98 31.72 4.03
CA GLU A 185 -4.41 30.84 2.99
C GLU A 185 -3.09 30.22 3.45
N GLU A 186 -2.28 30.97 4.19
CA GLU A 186 -1.00 30.50 4.73
C GLU A 186 -1.20 29.40 5.78
N GLU A 187 -2.14 29.57 6.69
CA GLU A 187 -2.46 28.58 7.71
C GLU A 187 -2.98 27.28 7.07
N TYR A 188 -3.86 27.41 6.07
CA TYR A 188 -4.37 26.25 5.35
C TYR A 188 -3.27 25.55 4.56
N ALA A 189 -2.41 26.30 3.86
CA ALA A 189 -1.27 25.77 3.11
C ALA A 189 -0.29 25.02 4.03
N GLN A 190 -0.07 25.52 5.24
CA GLN A 190 0.77 24.85 6.23
C GLN A 190 0.17 23.50 6.67
N GLN A 191 -1.14 23.41 6.88
CA GLN A 191 -1.80 22.13 7.17
C GLN A 191 -1.65 21.14 6.00
N VAL A 192 -1.78 21.63 4.77
CA VAL A 192 -1.57 20.82 3.56
C VAL A 192 -0.15 20.28 3.50
N GLU A 193 0.85 21.08 3.86
CA GLU A 193 2.24 20.62 3.90
C GLU A 193 2.44 19.51 4.94
N TYR A 194 1.84 19.62 6.13
CA TYR A 194 1.89 18.52 7.10
C TYR A 194 1.28 17.22 6.56
N VAL A 195 0.15 17.31 5.87
CA VAL A 195 -0.46 16.13 5.22
C VAL A 195 0.46 15.55 4.16
N ARG A 196 1.11 16.38 3.36
CA ARG A 196 2.06 15.94 2.32
C ARG A 196 3.26 15.22 2.94
N LEU A 197 3.87 15.81 3.97
CA LEU A 197 5.00 15.21 4.69
C LEU A 197 4.60 13.89 5.36
N PHE A 198 3.47 13.87 6.06
CA PHE A 198 2.95 12.68 6.74
C PHE A 198 2.64 11.55 5.76
N LEU A 199 1.93 11.83 4.66
CA LEU A 199 1.64 10.82 3.63
C LEU A 199 2.88 10.36 2.86
N SER A 200 3.96 11.13 2.90
CA SER A 200 5.27 10.76 2.35
C SER A 200 6.16 10.00 3.34
N GLY A 201 5.67 9.72 4.56
CA GLY A 201 6.41 9.00 5.61
C GLY A 201 7.47 9.85 6.32
N LYS A 202 7.44 11.17 6.18
CA LYS A 202 8.36 12.09 6.87
C LYS A 202 7.82 12.50 8.24
N ASP A 203 7.40 11.52 9.03
CA ASP A 203 6.68 11.71 10.28
C ASP A 203 7.49 12.54 11.30
N ASP A 204 8.81 12.27 11.39
CA ASP A 204 9.70 12.99 12.30
C ASP A 204 9.75 14.49 11.96
N GLN A 205 9.76 14.85 10.68
CA GLN A 205 9.75 16.25 10.26
C GLN A 205 8.45 16.95 10.67
N VAL A 206 7.31 16.25 10.53
CA VAL A 206 6.01 16.77 10.98
C VAL A 206 6.01 16.96 12.49
N LEU A 207 6.50 15.98 13.25
CA LEU A 207 6.58 16.05 14.71
C LEU A 207 7.46 17.20 15.18
N THR A 208 8.65 17.39 14.59
CA THR A 208 9.54 18.51 14.94
C THR A 208 8.86 19.86 14.70
N GLN A 209 8.17 20.02 13.56
CA GLN A 209 7.48 21.27 13.25
C GLN A 209 6.29 21.53 14.19
N LEU A 210 5.51 20.51 14.53
CA LEU A 210 4.41 20.63 15.48
C LEU A 210 4.91 20.97 16.90
N ILE A 211 6.00 20.33 17.36
CA ILE A 211 6.59 20.61 18.67
C ILE A 211 7.05 22.07 18.74
N SER A 212 7.78 22.53 17.72
CA SER A 212 8.24 23.93 17.67
C SER A 212 7.06 24.92 17.71
N ARG A 213 5.97 24.66 16.97
CA ARG A 213 4.77 25.52 17.03
C ARG A 213 4.07 25.49 18.38
N MET A 214 3.96 24.31 19.00
CA MET A 214 3.37 24.18 20.34
C MET A 214 4.17 24.98 21.37
N GLU A 215 5.51 24.93 21.29
CA GLU A 215 6.40 25.71 22.15
C GLU A 215 6.24 27.21 21.93
N THR A 216 6.17 27.66 20.68
CA THR A 216 5.90 29.07 20.35
C THR A 216 4.54 29.54 20.87
N ALA A 217 3.47 28.76 20.67
CA ALA A 217 2.14 29.09 21.19
C ALA A 217 2.14 29.17 22.73
N SER A 218 2.85 28.25 23.39
CA SER A 218 3.03 28.27 24.85
C SER A 218 3.80 29.51 25.33
N GLN A 219 4.86 29.90 24.63
CA GLN A 219 5.63 31.12 24.92
C GLN A 219 4.79 32.39 24.74
N ASN A 220 3.90 32.40 23.74
CA ASN A 220 2.97 33.49 23.48
C ASN A 220 1.74 33.49 24.42
N LEU A 221 1.67 32.57 25.39
CA LEU A 221 0.55 32.38 26.32
C LEU A 221 -0.77 31.97 25.64
N GLU A 222 -0.69 31.41 24.43
CA GLU A 222 -1.82 30.88 23.64
C GLU A 222 -2.13 29.43 24.03
N PHE A 223 -2.53 29.20 25.28
CA PHE A 223 -2.64 27.86 25.85
C PHE A 223 -3.66 26.95 25.16
N GLU A 224 -4.74 27.49 24.60
CA GLU A 224 -5.74 26.71 23.87
C GLU A 224 -5.16 26.12 22.58
N GLU A 225 -4.38 26.91 21.84
CA GLU A 225 -3.71 26.46 20.62
C GLU A 225 -2.57 25.49 20.95
N ALA A 226 -1.78 25.78 21.99
CA ALA A 226 -0.76 24.85 22.47
C ALA A 226 -1.36 23.48 22.86
N ALA A 227 -2.52 23.47 23.53
CA ALA A 227 -3.23 22.23 23.86
C ALA A 227 -3.72 21.48 22.61
N ARG A 228 -4.24 22.20 21.60
CA ARG A 228 -4.66 21.62 20.33
C ARG A 228 -3.50 20.97 19.58
N ILE A 229 -2.36 21.66 19.48
CA ILE A 229 -1.17 21.14 18.80
C ILE A 229 -0.58 19.95 19.58
N ARG A 230 -0.58 19.99 20.91
CA ARG A 230 -0.18 18.85 21.75
C ARG A 230 -1.01 17.60 21.44
N ASP A 231 -2.32 17.76 21.33
CA ASP A 231 -3.22 16.65 21.04
C ASP A 231 -3.00 16.11 19.60
N GLN A 232 -2.66 16.98 18.64
CA GLN A 232 -2.20 16.58 17.30
C GLN A 232 -0.91 15.77 17.36
N ILE A 233 0.12 16.22 18.12
CA ILE A 233 1.39 15.51 18.30
C ILE A 233 1.13 14.09 18.84
N GLN A 234 0.27 13.96 19.85
CA GLN A 234 -0.10 12.66 20.40
C GLN A 234 -0.85 11.77 19.39
N ALA A 235 -1.66 12.37 18.53
CA ALA A 235 -2.37 11.63 17.48
C ALA A 235 -1.40 11.13 16.39
N VAL A 236 -0.42 11.95 15.97
CA VAL A 236 0.64 11.54 15.03
C VAL A 236 1.47 10.40 15.63
N ARG A 237 1.99 10.57 16.86
CA ARG A 237 2.81 9.54 17.54
C ARG A 237 2.10 8.20 17.64
N ARG A 238 0.82 8.19 18.01
CA ARG A 238 0.01 6.96 18.12
C ARG A 238 -0.14 6.21 16.79
N VAL A 239 -0.05 6.91 15.66
CA VAL A 239 -0.13 6.31 14.33
C VAL A 239 1.23 5.79 13.92
N THR A 240 2.28 6.59 14.11
CA THR A 240 3.67 6.23 13.80
C THR A 240 4.14 5.03 14.65
N GLU A 241 3.81 4.96 15.95
CA GLU A 241 4.14 3.83 16.82
C GLU A 241 3.48 2.51 16.36
N LYS A 242 2.25 2.58 15.82
CA LYS A 242 1.60 1.40 15.21
C LYS A 242 2.28 0.96 13.91
N GLN A 243 2.96 1.86 13.21
CA GLN A 243 3.73 1.56 12.00
C GLN A 243 5.16 1.09 12.30
N PHE A 244 5.75 1.52 13.42
CA PHE A 244 7.10 1.12 13.85
C PHE A 244 7.23 -0.36 14.25
N VAL A 245 6.12 -1.01 14.62
CA VAL A 245 6.09 -2.49 14.78
C VAL A 245 6.33 -3.21 13.44
N SER A 246 6.40 -2.47 12.31
CA SER A 246 6.52 -3.01 10.96
C SER A 246 7.68 -2.51 10.07
N ASN A 247 8.52 -1.52 10.44
CA ASN A 247 9.88 -1.35 9.83
C ASN A 247 10.67 -0.14 10.34
N THR A 248 12.01 -0.30 10.38
CA THR A 248 13.01 0.77 10.28
C THR A 248 13.18 1.15 8.80
N GLY A 249 13.02 2.43 8.49
CA GLY A 249 12.72 2.96 7.15
C GLY A 249 13.89 3.19 6.19
N ASP A 250 14.79 2.22 6.02
CA ASP A 250 15.82 2.29 4.98
C ASP A 250 15.48 1.43 3.75
N ASP A 251 16.11 1.77 2.63
CA ASP A 251 16.19 0.90 1.47
C ASP A 251 17.15 -0.24 1.80
N LEU A 252 16.60 -1.44 1.98
CA LEU A 252 17.34 -2.62 2.42
C LEU A 252 17.17 -3.74 1.40
N ASP A 253 18.28 -4.31 0.95
CA ASP A 253 18.26 -5.58 0.22
C ASP A 253 18.66 -6.68 1.19
N VAL A 254 17.71 -7.56 1.52
CA VAL A 254 17.95 -8.68 2.42
C VAL A 254 18.37 -9.89 1.59
N ILE A 255 19.56 -10.42 1.86
CA ILE A 255 20.07 -11.61 1.18
C ILE A 255 20.05 -12.77 2.16
N GLY A 256 19.19 -13.75 1.91
CA GLY A 256 19.18 -15.03 2.60
C GLY A 256 19.92 -16.08 1.78
N VAL A 257 20.82 -16.83 2.40
CA VAL A 257 21.50 -17.96 1.76
C VAL A 257 21.15 -19.23 2.51
N ALA A 258 20.69 -20.24 1.78
CA ALA A 258 20.47 -21.59 2.30
C ALA A 258 21.19 -22.60 1.41
N PHE A 259 21.86 -23.56 2.02
CA PHE A 259 22.49 -24.68 1.34
C PHE A 259 21.94 -25.97 1.92
N ASP A 260 21.32 -26.79 1.08
CA ASP A 260 20.81 -28.10 1.46
C ASP A 260 20.88 -29.07 0.29
N ALA A 261 21.20 -30.34 0.58
CA ALA A 261 21.27 -31.43 -0.39
C ALA A 261 22.04 -31.12 -1.69
N GLY A 262 23.14 -30.36 -1.62
CA GLY A 262 23.98 -30.02 -2.78
C GLY A 262 23.44 -28.87 -3.64
N MET A 263 22.36 -28.20 -3.24
CA MET A 263 21.86 -26.99 -3.90
C MET A 263 22.05 -25.77 -3.00
N ALA A 264 22.67 -24.72 -3.54
CA ALA A 264 22.62 -23.39 -2.92
C ALA A 264 21.42 -22.60 -3.46
N CYS A 265 20.71 -21.93 -2.56
CA CYS A 265 19.71 -20.92 -2.88
C CYS A 265 20.12 -19.60 -2.25
N VAL A 266 20.29 -18.57 -3.08
CA VAL A 266 20.47 -17.18 -2.67
C VAL A 266 19.18 -16.44 -2.94
N HIS A 267 18.43 -16.08 -1.90
CA HIS A 267 17.22 -15.30 -2.00
C HIS A 267 17.50 -13.82 -1.70
N VAL A 268 17.17 -12.95 -2.64
CA VAL A 268 17.29 -11.49 -2.50
C VAL A 268 15.90 -10.90 -2.38
N LEU A 269 15.65 -10.18 -1.29
CA LEU A 269 14.39 -9.48 -1.02
C LEU A 269 14.65 -7.98 -1.09
N PHE A 270 13.92 -7.28 -1.97
CA PHE A 270 14.09 -5.85 -2.21
C PHE A 270 13.11 -5.07 -1.33
N ILE A 271 13.62 -4.37 -0.33
CA ILE A 271 12.85 -3.49 0.55
C ILE A 271 13.19 -2.05 0.19
N ARG A 272 12.18 -1.24 -0.11
CA ARG A 272 12.34 0.20 -0.30
C ARG A 272 11.38 0.93 0.61
N GLN A 273 11.88 1.91 1.36
CA GLN A 273 11.09 2.66 2.36
C GLN A 273 10.27 1.73 3.29
N GLY A 274 10.89 0.65 3.76
CA GLY A 274 10.22 -0.35 4.60
C GLY A 274 9.10 -1.16 3.93
N LYS A 275 8.95 -1.11 2.60
CA LYS A 275 7.99 -1.91 1.84
C LYS A 275 8.71 -2.92 0.98
N VAL A 276 8.26 -4.18 1.02
CA VAL A 276 8.77 -5.24 0.15
C VAL A 276 8.27 -4.97 -1.28
N LEU A 277 9.18 -4.59 -2.18
CA LEU A 277 8.87 -4.37 -3.59
C LEU A 277 8.81 -5.67 -4.39
N GLY A 278 9.56 -6.68 -3.94
CA GLY A 278 9.62 -7.98 -4.58
C GLY A 278 10.80 -8.80 -4.07
N SER A 279 10.93 -10.03 -4.57
CA SER A 279 12.07 -10.88 -4.26
C SER A 279 12.45 -11.79 -5.42
N ARG A 280 13.70 -12.24 -5.43
CA ARG A 280 14.28 -13.10 -6.45
C ARG A 280 15.18 -14.15 -5.83
N SER A 281 14.98 -15.41 -6.21
CA SER A 281 15.87 -16.52 -5.85
C SER A 281 16.86 -16.78 -6.98
N TYR A 282 18.10 -17.06 -6.62
CA TYR A 282 19.18 -17.50 -7.51
C TYR A 282 19.66 -18.86 -7.02
N PHE A 283 19.84 -19.79 -7.95
CA PHE A 283 20.37 -21.13 -7.66
C PHE A 283 21.73 -21.29 -8.36
N PRO A 284 22.82 -20.75 -7.78
CA PRO A 284 24.14 -20.90 -8.37
C PRO A 284 24.56 -22.37 -8.37
N LYS A 285 25.29 -22.78 -9.40
CA LYS A 285 25.96 -24.09 -9.41
C LYS A 285 27.09 -24.06 -8.38
N VAL A 286 27.07 -25.02 -7.46
CA VAL A 286 28.05 -25.22 -6.39
C VAL A 286 28.80 -26.53 -6.65
#